data_AF-A0A976QSK6-F1
#
_entry.id   AF-A0A976QSK6-F1
#
_cell.length_a   1.000
_cell.length_b   1.000
_cell.length_c   1.000
_cell.angle_alpha   90.00
_cell.angle_beta   90.00
_cell.angle_gamma   90.00
#
_symmetry.space_group_name_H-M   'P 1'
#
loop_
_entity.id
_entity.type
_entity.pdbx_description
1 polymer ?
#
loop_
_entity_poly.entity_id
_entity_poly.type
_entity_poly.pdbx_seq_one_letter_code
_entity_poly.pdbx_strand_id
1 'polypeptide(L)'
;MVLVISIKNARWDRAYNITAYTIKKSLKDQLDDEFKKLLFNRKIRFRIGKERKEISGDKQELGDYKNYRFIFLPVGNDSILGRECLFAIDFYSNKPIAPGDPDPNKPEYCVRAEQKDSSHKHEVKIEHKNKIDEYYLLPFNGQLYDGIMVYLARENGKPPETLCKQNEDNNNTALLLEFIDSCKSKTHIKRKDKEGFWWAEEKVDYKNDAELLEKLREIKTKLDSNVVTVILDKKVTYNGVQAFKPVIDKKAYNKYTHEYKDAKKPNLLFERKDPKIGSNSLSEITAKIVEVYYLKAKDAIVDDAQPFLIVFYEKESTSEIKKAYHFKNSDKFEEWIEFNGGKTEGLEKKLQKIEENLKCIADLKLLRYMAYQILIGEDPKTTKPKDTPTPSRPDEFVPPDQPKPLSIPLIVGGSVGGVVFVVSSAVGYGIYWYNTTIKLLT
;
A
#
# COMPACT_ATOMS: atom_id res chain seq x y z
N MET A 1 58.06 -2.95 30.51
CA MET A 1 57.75 -2.16 31.73
C MET A 1 57.06 -0.82 31.42
N VAL A 2 57.42 -0.12 30.33
CA VAL A 2 56.82 1.18 29.93
C VAL A 2 55.32 1.11 29.58
N LEU A 3 54.86 0.01 28.98
CA LEU A 3 53.43 -0.15 28.59
C LEU A 3 52.49 -0.26 29.80
N VAL A 4 52.92 -0.91 30.88
CA VAL A 4 52.12 -1.11 32.11
C VAL A 4 51.96 0.18 32.90
N ILE A 5 52.98 1.06 32.86
CA ILE A 5 52.95 2.38 33.51
C ILE A 5 52.02 3.33 32.75
N SER A 6 52.01 3.28 31.41
CA SER A 6 51.10 4.07 30.55
C SER A 6 49.62 3.76 30.82
N ILE A 7 49.26 2.48 30.96
CA ILE A 7 47.88 2.04 31.23
C ILE A 7 47.42 2.46 32.64
N LYS A 8 48.32 2.39 33.64
CA LYS A 8 48.06 2.89 35.01
C LYS A 8 47.93 4.42 35.07
N ASN A 9 48.78 5.15 34.36
CA ASN A 9 48.72 6.62 34.33
C ASN A 9 47.48 7.14 33.59
N ALA A 10 46.97 6.40 32.59
CA ALA A 10 45.70 6.69 31.92
C ALA A 10 44.47 6.25 32.74
N ARG A 11 44.67 5.60 33.90
CA ARG A 11 43.64 5.04 34.80
C ARG A 11 42.75 3.95 34.18
N TRP A 12 43.24 3.25 33.15
CA TRP A 12 42.51 2.15 32.48
C TRP A 12 42.43 0.87 33.35
N ASP A 13 43.11 0.85 34.49
CA ASP A 13 43.06 -0.19 35.51
C ASP A 13 41.78 -0.17 36.37
N ARG A 14 40.92 0.85 36.20
CA ARG A 14 39.61 0.94 36.85
C ARG A 14 38.49 0.81 35.83
N ALA A 15 37.58 -0.16 36.04
CA ALA A 15 36.44 -0.43 35.18
C ALA A 15 35.59 0.81 34.83
N TYR A 16 35.47 1.76 35.77
CA TYR A 16 34.79 3.04 35.58
C TYR A 16 35.37 3.89 34.43
N ASN A 17 36.70 3.88 34.21
CA ASN A 17 37.31 4.68 33.14
C ASN A 17 37.10 4.01 31.77
N ILE A 18 37.02 2.68 31.70
CA ILE A 18 36.67 1.95 30.47
C ILE A 18 35.24 2.34 30.05
N THR A 19 34.29 2.41 30.99
CA THR A 19 32.94 2.91 30.71
C THR A 19 32.92 4.36 30.25
N ALA A 20 33.77 5.25 30.80
CA ALA A 20 33.82 6.66 30.38
C ALA A 20 34.34 6.88 28.94
N TYR A 21 35.20 6.00 28.42
CA TYR A 21 35.72 6.07 27.04
C TYR A 21 34.87 5.30 26.02
N THR A 22 34.12 4.29 26.46
CA THR A 22 33.29 3.44 25.59
C THR A 22 31.85 3.96 25.50
N ILE A 23 31.39 4.65 26.55
CA ILE A 23 30.02 5.13 26.68
C ILE A 23 29.97 6.64 26.40
N LYS A 24 29.54 7.00 25.19
CA LYS A 24 29.49 8.39 24.69
C LYS A 24 28.21 9.14 25.08
N LYS A 25 27.23 8.43 25.64
CA LYS A 25 25.95 8.96 26.13
C LYS A 25 25.78 8.65 27.62
N SER A 26 24.64 9.01 28.21
CA SER A 26 24.30 8.47 29.53
C SER A 26 24.25 6.92 29.43
N LEU A 27 24.67 6.23 30.49
CA LEU A 27 24.70 4.77 30.53
C LEU A 27 23.33 4.17 30.15
N LYS A 28 22.25 4.78 30.64
CA LYS A 28 20.88 4.37 30.32
C LYS A 28 20.58 4.50 28.83
N ASP A 29 20.87 5.65 28.23
CA ASP A 29 20.56 5.88 26.81
C ASP A 29 21.41 4.99 25.90
N GLN A 30 22.67 4.74 26.26
CA GLN A 30 23.54 3.85 25.49
C GLN A 30 23.12 2.39 25.63
N LEU A 31 22.73 1.94 26.83
CA LEU A 31 22.17 0.61 27.02
C LEU A 31 20.86 0.45 26.25
N ASP A 32 19.97 1.45 26.27
CA ASP A 32 18.73 1.44 25.49
C ASP A 32 19.01 1.37 23.99
N ASP A 33 19.99 2.13 23.48
CA ASP A 33 20.39 2.11 22.07
C ASP A 33 21.01 0.76 21.68
N GLU A 34 21.94 0.22 22.47
CA GLU A 34 22.56 -1.08 22.19
C GLU A 34 21.57 -2.23 22.35
N PHE A 35 20.65 -2.16 23.31
CA PHE A 35 19.57 -3.13 23.47
C PHE A 35 18.60 -3.09 22.28
N LYS A 36 18.22 -1.90 21.81
CA LYS A 36 17.42 -1.74 20.58
C LYS A 36 18.16 -2.29 19.37
N LYS A 37 19.46 -2.01 19.20
CA LYS A 37 20.27 -2.58 18.11
C LYS A 37 20.30 -4.11 18.19
N LEU A 38 20.49 -4.68 19.37
CA LEU A 38 20.52 -6.12 19.58
C LEU A 38 19.15 -6.76 19.27
N LEU A 39 18.05 -6.10 19.63
CA LEU A 39 16.70 -6.53 19.26
C LEU A 39 16.45 -6.42 17.74
N PHE A 40 16.86 -5.32 17.11
CA PHE A 40 16.74 -5.15 15.66
C PHE A 40 17.56 -6.18 14.88
N ASN A 41 18.76 -6.51 15.37
CA ASN A 41 19.62 -7.56 14.81
C ASN A 41 19.01 -8.97 14.95
N ARG A 42 17.94 -9.12 15.74
CA ARG A 42 17.22 -10.39 15.93
C ARG A 42 15.81 -10.33 15.36
N LYS A 43 15.57 -9.47 14.37
CA LYS A 43 14.29 -9.40 13.65
C LYS A 43 14.47 -9.79 12.19
N ILE A 44 13.41 -10.35 11.62
CA ILE A 44 13.26 -10.67 10.21
C ILE A 44 12.75 -9.42 9.49
N ARG A 45 13.52 -8.92 8.52
CA ARG A 45 13.01 -7.96 7.54
C ARG A 45 12.23 -8.70 6.47
N PHE A 46 10.93 -8.47 6.42
CA PHE A 46 10.10 -9.04 5.36
C PHE A 46 10.31 -8.28 4.05
N ARG A 47 10.40 -8.97 2.92
CA ARG A 47 10.55 -8.36 1.59
C ARG A 47 9.61 -8.98 0.56
N ILE A 48 9.15 -8.16 -0.38
CA ILE A 48 8.56 -8.68 -1.62
C ILE A 48 9.69 -9.23 -2.51
N GLY A 49 9.53 -10.47 -2.99
CA GLY A 49 10.51 -11.15 -3.85
C GLY A 49 11.08 -12.44 -3.24
N LYS A 50 12.23 -12.87 -3.76
CA LYS A 50 12.90 -14.14 -3.42
C LYS A 50 14.10 -14.03 -2.47
N GLU A 51 14.39 -12.82 -1.99
CA GLU A 51 15.53 -12.60 -1.10
C GLU A 51 15.36 -13.42 0.19
N ARG A 52 16.41 -14.14 0.59
CA ARG A 52 16.48 -14.83 1.88
C ARG A 52 17.89 -14.72 2.42
N LYS A 53 18.04 -14.34 3.67
CA LYS A 53 19.34 -14.18 4.33
C LYS A 53 19.19 -14.53 5.80
N GLU A 54 20.07 -15.40 6.31
CA GLU A 54 20.18 -15.69 7.75
C GLU A 54 18.85 -16.08 8.42
N ILE A 55 17.98 -16.79 7.68
CA ILE A 55 16.73 -17.35 8.20
C ILE A 55 16.90 -18.86 8.45
N SER A 56 16.37 -19.31 9.58
CA SER A 56 16.06 -20.72 9.84
C SER A 56 14.57 -20.83 10.16
N GLY A 57 14.08 -22.05 10.28
CA GLY A 57 12.81 -22.23 10.95
C GLY A 57 12.73 -23.51 11.73
N ASP A 58 11.58 -23.69 12.37
CA ASP A 58 11.28 -24.89 13.12
C ASP A 58 9.86 -25.36 12.77
N LYS A 59 9.72 -26.67 12.62
CA LYS A 59 8.43 -27.31 12.36
C LYS A 59 7.86 -27.78 13.68
N GLN A 60 6.67 -27.27 14.02
CA GLN A 60 5.95 -27.69 15.20
C GLN A 60 4.63 -28.34 14.82
N GLU A 61 4.48 -29.61 15.21
CA GLU A 61 3.22 -30.33 15.10
C GLU A 61 2.15 -29.71 16.03
N LEU A 62 0.91 -29.67 15.54
CA LEU A 62 -0.24 -29.29 16.36
C LEU A 62 -1.04 -30.56 16.67
N GLY A 63 -1.70 -30.58 17.84
CA GLY A 63 -2.13 -31.80 18.54
C GLY A 63 -2.77 -32.95 17.72
N ASP A 64 -3.49 -32.70 16.62
CA ASP A 64 -4.12 -33.75 15.80
C ASP A 64 -3.24 -34.32 14.67
N TYR A 65 -2.01 -33.81 14.50
CA TYR A 65 -1.07 -34.11 13.42
C TYR A 65 -1.63 -33.91 12.00
N LYS A 66 -2.83 -33.34 11.87
CA LYS A 66 -3.40 -32.94 10.58
C LYS A 66 -2.92 -31.56 10.18
N ASN A 67 -2.56 -30.75 11.18
CA ASN A 67 -2.03 -29.41 10.98
C ASN A 67 -0.68 -29.28 11.69
N TYR A 68 0.16 -28.39 11.18
CA TYR A 68 1.42 -28.00 11.79
C TYR A 68 1.68 -26.52 11.50
N ARG A 69 2.63 -25.94 12.21
CA ARG A 69 3.15 -24.62 11.88
C ARG A 69 4.64 -24.70 11.56
N PHE A 70 5.05 -23.88 10.61
CA PHE A 70 6.46 -23.56 10.42
C PHE A 70 6.74 -22.16 10.95
N ILE A 71 7.77 -22.03 11.77
CA ILE A 71 8.13 -20.79 12.46
C ILE A 71 9.44 -20.32 11.88
N PHE A 72 9.42 -19.23 11.10
CA PHE A 72 10.63 -18.58 10.62
C PHE A 72 11.26 -17.74 11.75
N LEU A 73 12.56 -17.96 11.98
CA LEU A 73 13.35 -17.31 13.02
C LEU A 73 14.61 -16.66 12.42
N PRO A 74 14.98 -15.46 12.88
CA PRO A 74 16.22 -14.80 12.50
C PRO A 74 17.42 -15.48 13.17
N VAL A 75 18.47 -15.75 12.41
CA VAL A 75 19.70 -16.41 12.90
C VAL A 75 20.84 -15.41 13.05
N GLY A 76 20.84 -14.33 12.27
CA GLY A 76 21.90 -13.34 12.25
C GLY A 76 21.38 -11.91 12.17
N ASN A 77 22.33 -10.98 12.15
CA ASN A 77 22.08 -9.55 12.35
C ASN A 77 21.27 -8.90 11.22
N ASP A 78 21.26 -9.49 10.02
CA ASP A 78 20.56 -8.99 8.85
C ASP A 78 19.66 -10.07 8.24
N SER A 79 18.72 -10.56 9.06
CA SER A 79 17.80 -11.62 8.66
C SER A 79 16.73 -11.08 7.69
N ILE A 80 16.58 -11.70 6.52
CA ILE A 80 15.62 -11.30 5.48
C ILE A 80 14.80 -12.50 5.04
N LEU A 81 13.47 -12.36 4.98
CA LEU A 81 12.56 -13.36 4.43
C LEU A 81 11.70 -12.75 3.32
N GLY A 82 11.88 -13.26 2.11
CA GLY A 82 11.11 -12.89 0.93
C GLY A 82 9.76 -13.62 0.86
N ARG A 83 8.76 -12.98 0.24
CA ARG A 83 7.45 -13.58 -0.07
C ARG A 83 7.56 -14.97 -0.69
N GLU A 84 8.45 -15.15 -1.66
CA GLU A 84 8.53 -16.40 -2.43
C GLU A 84 9.10 -17.57 -1.63
N CYS A 85 9.68 -17.27 -0.46
CA CYS A 85 10.28 -18.22 0.47
C CYS A 85 9.31 -18.67 1.58
N LEU A 86 8.07 -18.19 1.60
CA LEU A 86 7.14 -18.41 2.71
C LEU A 86 6.61 -19.85 2.82
N PHE A 87 6.52 -20.57 1.70
CA PHE A 87 5.72 -21.80 1.64
C PHE A 87 6.48 -23.06 1.26
N ALA A 88 7.78 -22.97 1.00
CA ALA A 88 8.61 -24.11 0.69
C ALA A 88 9.85 -24.12 1.57
N ILE A 89 10.15 -25.29 2.12
CA ILE A 89 11.15 -25.49 3.15
C ILE A 89 12.00 -26.69 2.78
N ASP A 90 13.31 -26.55 2.95
CA ASP A 90 14.22 -27.67 3.03
C ASP A 90 14.12 -28.22 4.45
N PHE A 91 13.38 -29.30 4.64
CA PHE A 91 13.19 -29.88 5.97
C PHE A 91 14.45 -30.59 6.51
N TYR A 92 15.46 -30.84 5.67
CA TYR A 92 16.73 -31.40 6.14
C TYR A 92 17.63 -30.33 6.78
N SER A 93 17.61 -29.10 6.24
CA SER A 93 18.38 -27.98 6.77
C SER A 93 17.56 -26.95 7.54
N ASN A 94 16.23 -27.13 7.58
CA ASN A 94 15.23 -26.21 8.12
C ASN A 94 15.36 -24.78 7.58
N LYS A 95 15.55 -24.65 6.28
CA LYS A 95 15.72 -23.35 5.61
C LYS A 95 14.66 -23.13 4.55
N PRO A 96 14.21 -21.87 4.34
CA PRO A 96 13.31 -21.54 3.25
C PRO A 96 13.92 -21.81 1.88
N ILE A 97 13.07 -22.24 0.94
CA ILE A 97 13.37 -22.42 -0.48
C ILE A 97 12.44 -21.50 -1.29
N ALA A 98 12.97 -20.91 -2.35
CA ALA A 98 12.22 -20.13 -3.33
C ALA A 98 11.99 -20.92 -4.64
N PRO A 99 10.97 -20.56 -5.43
CA PRO A 99 10.77 -21.14 -6.75
C PRO A 99 12.01 -21.02 -7.63
N GLY A 100 12.40 -22.14 -8.25
CA GLY A 100 13.56 -22.22 -9.13
C GLY A 100 14.89 -22.50 -8.43
N ASP A 101 14.92 -22.58 -7.10
CA ASP A 101 16.05 -23.18 -6.38
C ASP A 101 16.16 -24.68 -6.72
N PRO A 102 17.37 -25.26 -6.67
CA PRO A 102 17.53 -26.70 -6.80
C PRO A 102 16.86 -27.43 -5.63
N ASP A 103 16.35 -28.63 -5.89
CA ASP A 103 15.84 -29.48 -4.82
C ASP A 103 16.95 -29.75 -3.78
N PRO A 104 16.62 -29.76 -2.47
CA PRO A 104 17.57 -30.05 -1.43
C PRO A 104 18.25 -31.40 -1.63
N ASN A 105 19.57 -31.42 -1.40
CA ASN A 105 20.33 -32.66 -1.40
C ASN A 105 19.81 -33.57 -0.27
N LYS A 106 19.32 -34.75 -0.65
CA LYS A 106 18.92 -35.76 0.32
C LYS A 106 20.14 -36.17 1.16
N PRO A 107 19.99 -36.28 2.48
CA PRO A 107 21.04 -36.84 3.33
C PRO A 107 21.43 -38.26 2.89
N GLU A 108 22.69 -38.64 3.08
CA GLU A 108 23.22 -39.92 2.62
C GLU A 108 22.44 -41.13 3.18
N TYR A 109 21.95 -41.04 4.41
CA TYR A 109 21.14 -42.10 5.01
C TYR A 109 19.82 -42.32 4.27
N CYS A 110 19.22 -41.27 3.70
CA CYS A 110 18.02 -41.38 2.87
C CYS A 110 18.31 -42.01 1.53
N VAL A 111 19.43 -41.62 0.90
CA VAL A 111 19.87 -42.22 -0.36
C VAL A 111 20.11 -43.73 -0.18
N ARG A 112 20.76 -44.15 0.91
CA ARG A 112 20.98 -45.57 1.23
C ARG A 112 19.69 -46.33 1.52
N ALA A 113 18.70 -45.69 2.15
CA ALA A 113 17.39 -46.31 2.41
C ALA A 113 16.63 -46.57 1.11
N GLU A 114 16.61 -45.59 0.20
CA GLU A 114 15.95 -45.71 -1.12
C GLU A 114 16.60 -46.75 -2.03
N GLN A 115 17.92 -46.94 -1.93
CA GLN A 115 18.64 -47.98 -2.70
C GLN A 115 18.30 -49.41 -2.24
N LYS A 116 17.87 -49.59 -0.98
CA LYS A 116 17.46 -50.90 -0.45
C LYS A 116 16.01 -51.25 -0.82
N ASP A 117 15.15 -50.24 -0.97
CA ASP A 117 13.78 -50.39 -1.50
C ASP A 117 13.79 -50.28 -3.03
N SER A 118 14.21 -51.36 -3.70
CA SER A 118 14.32 -51.44 -5.16
C SER A 118 13.00 -51.39 -5.94
N SER A 119 11.86 -51.09 -5.30
CA SER A 119 10.56 -51.11 -5.97
C SER A 119 10.05 -49.76 -6.47
N HIS A 120 10.34 -48.61 -5.85
CA HIS A 120 9.77 -47.33 -6.30
C HIS A 120 10.73 -46.15 -6.03
N LYS A 121 11.45 -45.71 -7.07
CA LYS A 121 12.10 -44.38 -7.07
C LYS A 121 10.99 -43.31 -7.14
N HIS A 122 10.53 -42.82 -6.00
CA HIS A 122 9.72 -41.61 -5.96
C HIS A 122 10.63 -40.41 -5.76
N GLU A 123 10.92 -39.71 -6.87
CA GLU A 123 11.40 -38.34 -6.79
C GLU A 123 10.22 -37.46 -6.37
N VAL A 124 10.17 -37.12 -5.08
CA VAL A 124 9.23 -36.12 -4.57
C VAL A 124 9.73 -34.76 -5.03
N LYS A 125 9.16 -34.26 -6.11
CA LYS A 125 9.37 -32.89 -6.57
C LYS A 125 8.76 -31.93 -5.55
N ILE A 126 9.52 -30.93 -5.11
CA ILE A 126 8.96 -29.87 -4.27
C ILE A 126 7.99 -29.04 -5.11
N GLU A 127 6.70 -29.09 -4.78
CA GLU A 127 5.70 -28.28 -5.44
C GLU A 127 5.46 -26.98 -4.68
N HIS A 128 5.73 -25.85 -5.32
CA HIS A 128 5.35 -24.52 -4.80
C HIS A 128 3.85 -24.27 -5.05
N LYS A 129 2.99 -25.13 -4.51
CA LYS A 129 1.54 -25.07 -4.77
C LYS A 129 0.88 -23.87 -4.09
N ASN A 130 1.38 -23.48 -2.92
CA ASN A 130 0.87 -22.33 -2.18
C ASN A 130 1.36 -21.04 -2.82
N LYS A 131 0.43 -20.10 -2.99
CA LYS A 131 0.69 -18.78 -3.57
C LYS A 131 0.00 -17.73 -2.72
N ILE A 132 0.57 -16.53 -2.75
CA ILE A 132 -0.01 -15.32 -2.21
C ILE A 132 0.47 -14.16 -3.09
N ASP A 133 -0.46 -13.36 -3.57
CA ASP A 133 -0.10 -12.19 -4.37
C ASP A 133 0.61 -11.14 -3.47
N GLU A 134 1.57 -10.40 -4.02
CA GLU A 134 2.22 -9.29 -3.30
C GLU A 134 1.22 -8.26 -2.77
N TYR A 135 0.08 -8.11 -3.44
CA TYR A 135 -0.97 -7.17 -3.08
C TYR A 135 -1.38 -7.28 -1.60
N TYR A 136 -1.46 -8.49 -1.05
CA TYR A 136 -1.80 -8.74 0.35
C TYR A 136 -0.65 -8.47 1.31
N LEU A 137 0.58 -8.46 0.82
CA LEU A 137 1.81 -8.41 1.61
C LEU A 137 2.55 -7.07 1.49
N LEU A 138 2.13 -6.19 0.59
CA LEU A 138 2.70 -4.84 0.41
C LEU A 138 2.80 -4.05 1.71
N PRO A 139 1.78 -4.03 2.61
CA PRO A 139 1.89 -3.32 3.89
C PRO A 139 3.04 -3.81 4.76
N PHE A 140 3.43 -5.09 4.63
CA PHE A 140 4.44 -5.75 5.45
C PHE A 140 5.85 -5.57 4.89
N ASN A 141 5.98 -5.09 3.65
CA ASN A 141 7.27 -4.97 2.97
C ASN A 141 8.22 -4.00 3.69
N GLY A 142 9.44 -4.46 3.98
CA GLY A 142 10.46 -3.70 4.69
C GLY A 142 10.25 -3.60 6.20
N GLN A 143 9.12 -4.07 6.74
CA GLN A 143 8.88 -4.11 8.18
C GLN A 143 9.73 -5.21 8.85
N LEU A 144 9.94 -5.06 10.16
CA LEU A 144 10.75 -5.94 10.99
C LEU A 144 9.86 -6.73 11.96
N TYR A 145 10.05 -8.04 12.01
CA TYR A 145 9.24 -8.97 12.81
C TYR A 145 10.14 -9.88 13.67
N ASP A 146 9.73 -10.23 14.87
CA ASP A 146 10.47 -11.19 15.71
C ASP A 146 10.35 -12.62 15.17
N GLY A 147 9.26 -12.92 14.47
CA GLY A 147 9.04 -14.17 13.79
C GLY A 147 7.89 -14.08 12.79
N ILE A 148 7.90 -14.99 11.82
CA ILE A 148 6.81 -15.14 10.86
C ILE A 148 6.39 -16.61 10.92
N MET A 149 5.11 -16.88 11.15
CA MET A 149 4.58 -18.24 11.23
C MET A 149 3.66 -18.53 10.04
N VAL A 150 3.75 -19.76 9.55
CA VAL A 150 2.87 -20.29 8.51
C VAL A 150 2.19 -21.53 9.06
N TYR A 151 0.86 -21.52 9.10
CA TYR A 151 0.07 -22.66 9.52
C TYR A 151 -0.40 -23.43 8.30
N LEU A 152 -0.11 -24.73 8.27
CA LEU A 152 -0.39 -25.60 7.15
C LEU A 152 -1.28 -26.76 7.58
N ALA A 153 -2.18 -27.16 6.69
CA ALA A 153 -2.99 -28.35 6.85
C ALA A 153 -2.56 -29.41 5.83
N ARG A 154 -2.36 -30.63 6.33
CA ARG A 154 -2.01 -31.79 5.53
C ARG A 154 -3.17 -32.21 4.65
N GLU A 155 -2.87 -32.58 3.41
CA GLU A 155 -3.87 -33.13 2.50
C GLU A 155 -4.28 -34.53 2.93
N ASN A 156 -3.28 -35.38 3.20
CA ASN A 156 -3.48 -36.78 3.59
C ASN A 156 -3.84 -36.95 5.08
N GLY A 157 -3.86 -35.84 5.84
CA GLY A 157 -4.21 -35.83 7.27
C GLY A 157 -3.24 -36.58 8.19
N LYS A 158 -2.05 -36.94 7.69
CA LYS A 158 -1.03 -37.68 8.43
C LYS A 158 0.36 -37.11 8.14
N PRO A 159 1.28 -37.11 9.12
CA PRO A 159 2.65 -36.69 8.90
C PRO A 159 3.38 -37.68 7.97
N PRO A 160 4.49 -37.25 7.35
CA PRO A 160 5.34 -38.13 6.54
C PRO A 160 5.78 -39.36 7.35
N GLU A 161 5.72 -40.55 6.73
CA GLU A 161 6.01 -41.83 7.39
C GLU A 161 7.47 -41.94 7.87
N THR A 162 8.39 -41.28 7.15
CA THR A 162 9.82 -41.35 7.43
C THR A 162 10.45 -39.96 7.34
N LEU A 163 11.61 -39.81 7.99
CA LEU A 163 12.41 -38.58 7.90
C LEU A 163 12.80 -38.23 6.45
N CYS A 164 12.95 -39.23 5.59
CA CYS A 164 13.31 -39.05 4.18
C CYS A 164 12.17 -38.58 3.27
N LYS A 165 10.93 -38.60 3.79
CA LYS A 165 9.73 -38.12 3.12
C LYS A 165 9.28 -36.74 3.62
N GLN A 166 10.05 -36.06 4.46
CA GLN A 166 9.63 -34.78 5.05
C GLN A 166 9.32 -33.69 4.01
N ASN A 167 9.95 -33.71 2.84
CA ASN A 167 9.67 -32.77 1.76
C ASN A 167 8.24 -32.89 1.19
N GLU A 168 7.52 -34.00 1.43
CA GLU A 168 6.09 -34.11 1.14
C GLU A 168 5.27 -33.05 1.88
N ASP A 169 5.74 -32.56 3.04
CA ASP A 169 5.05 -31.51 3.78
C ASP A 169 4.99 -30.18 2.99
N ASN A 170 5.86 -29.95 1.99
CA ASN A 170 5.75 -28.78 1.10
C ASN A 170 4.47 -28.80 0.24
N ASN A 171 3.88 -29.99 0.04
CA ASN A 171 2.66 -30.18 -0.73
C ASN A 171 1.40 -29.98 0.12
N ASN A 172 1.51 -29.42 1.32
CA ASN A 172 0.37 -29.13 2.20
C ASN A 172 -0.21 -27.73 1.96
N THR A 173 -1.46 -27.51 2.35
CA THR A 173 -2.14 -26.22 2.10
C THR A 173 -1.86 -25.25 3.24
N ALA A 174 -1.22 -24.11 2.92
CA ALA A 174 -1.09 -22.99 3.86
C ALA A 174 -2.47 -22.35 4.07
N LEU A 175 -2.84 -22.11 5.33
CA LEU A 175 -4.15 -21.58 5.73
C LEU A 175 -4.08 -20.19 6.35
N LEU A 176 -3.01 -19.93 7.12
CA LEU A 176 -2.87 -18.72 7.91
C LEU A 176 -1.39 -18.32 7.96
N LEU A 177 -1.14 -17.02 7.77
CA LEU A 177 0.13 -16.38 8.07
C LEU A 177 -0.04 -15.54 9.34
N GLU A 178 0.99 -15.54 10.18
CA GLU A 178 1.03 -14.70 11.38
C GLU A 178 2.37 -13.97 11.44
N PHE A 179 2.30 -12.64 11.47
CA PHE A 179 3.45 -11.76 11.64
C PHE A 179 3.54 -11.33 13.10
N ILE A 180 4.65 -11.65 13.75
CA ILE A 180 4.85 -11.43 15.18
C ILE A 180 5.80 -10.27 15.38
N ASP A 181 5.32 -9.24 16.06
CA ASP A 181 6.13 -8.13 16.59
C ASP A 181 5.78 -7.98 18.07
N SER A 182 6.73 -8.19 18.97
CA SER A 182 6.55 -8.13 20.43
C SER A 182 6.04 -6.77 20.91
N CYS A 183 6.21 -5.73 20.10
CA CYS A 183 5.78 -4.37 20.40
C CYS A 183 4.38 -4.04 19.86
N LYS A 184 3.76 -4.93 19.07
CA LYS A 184 2.46 -4.68 18.40
C LYS A 184 1.53 -5.87 18.58
N SER A 185 0.25 -5.65 18.28
CA SER A 185 -0.67 -6.77 18.10
C SER A 185 -0.23 -7.62 16.91
N LYS A 186 -0.36 -8.95 17.05
CA LYS A 186 -0.14 -9.91 15.96
C LYS A 186 -1.03 -9.57 14.76
N THR A 187 -0.46 -9.64 13.57
CA THR A 187 -1.22 -9.49 12.33
C THR A 187 -1.40 -10.85 11.68
N HIS A 188 -2.61 -11.12 11.21
CA HIS A 188 -3.03 -12.39 10.64
C HIS A 188 -3.46 -12.19 9.20
N ILE A 189 -2.97 -13.05 8.30
CA ILE A 189 -3.44 -13.09 6.90
C ILE A 189 -3.98 -14.49 6.65
N LYS A 190 -5.30 -14.57 6.46
CA LYS A 190 -6.06 -15.81 6.34
C LYS A 190 -6.37 -16.11 4.88
N ARG A 191 -6.18 -17.35 4.46
CA ARG A 191 -6.58 -17.84 3.13
C ARG A 191 -8.09 -17.98 3.04
N LYS A 192 -8.66 -17.68 1.87
CA LYS A 192 -10.11 -17.67 1.65
C LYS A 192 -10.55 -18.57 0.49
N ASP A 193 -9.65 -18.90 -0.43
CA ASP A 193 -9.91 -19.79 -1.57
C ASP A 193 -8.96 -21.00 -1.61
N LYS A 194 -9.34 -22.06 -2.34
CA LYS A 194 -8.52 -23.27 -2.46
C LYS A 194 -7.26 -23.06 -3.31
N GLU A 195 -7.26 -22.11 -4.22
CA GLU A 195 -6.16 -21.84 -5.14
C GLU A 195 -5.10 -20.89 -4.54
N GLY A 196 -5.45 -20.15 -3.49
CA GLY A 196 -4.55 -19.22 -2.80
C GLY A 196 -4.44 -17.85 -3.48
N PHE A 197 -5.43 -17.48 -4.29
CA PHE A 197 -5.52 -16.17 -4.94
C PHE A 197 -6.21 -15.13 -4.05
N TRP A 198 -6.99 -15.58 -3.06
CA TRP A 198 -7.71 -14.75 -2.11
C TRP A 198 -7.19 -14.95 -0.68
N TRP A 199 -6.66 -13.86 -0.13
CA TRP A 199 -6.28 -13.75 1.27
C TRP A 199 -6.94 -12.53 1.91
N ALA A 200 -7.12 -12.55 3.22
CA ALA A 200 -7.72 -11.45 3.97
C ALA A 200 -6.97 -11.19 5.27
N GLU A 201 -6.73 -9.92 5.58
CA GLU A 201 -6.20 -9.51 6.89
C GLU A 201 -7.33 -9.57 7.93
N GLU A 202 -7.50 -10.72 8.55
CA GLU A 202 -8.57 -11.02 9.52
C GLU A 202 -7.95 -11.55 10.80
N LYS A 203 -8.28 -10.90 11.93
CA LYS A 203 -7.82 -11.36 13.25
C LYS A 203 -8.35 -12.76 13.53
N VAL A 204 -7.44 -13.66 13.93
CA VAL A 204 -7.79 -15.00 14.43
C VAL A 204 -7.49 -15.03 15.91
N ASP A 205 -8.54 -14.98 16.73
CA ASP A 205 -8.41 -15.06 18.19
C ASP A 205 -8.34 -16.52 18.65
N TYR A 206 -7.27 -16.85 19.37
CA TYR A 206 -7.05 -18.13 20.04
C TYR A 206 -6.13 -17.93 21.25
N LYS A 207 -6.33 -18.72 22.30
CA LYS A 207 -5.53 -18.68 23.54
C LYS A 207 -4.60 -19.88 23.71
N ASN A 208 -4.90 -20.97 23.00
CA ASN A 208 -4.19 -22.25 23.09
C ASN A 208 -4.27 -22.98 21.76
N ASP A 209 -3.49 -24.06 21.64
CA ASP A 209 -3.40 -24.83 20.40
C ASP A 209 -4.72 -25.54 20.03
N ALA A 210 -5.57 -25.89 21.00
CA ALA A 210 -6.87 -26.50 20.73
C ALA A 210 -7.82 -25.51 20.03
N GLU A 211 -7.92 -24.27 20.54
CA GLU A 211 -8.68 -23.20 19.91
C GLU A 211 -8.12 -22.85 18.53
N LEU A 212 -6.79 -22.79 18.39
CA LEU A 212 -6.13 -22.56 17.10
C LEU A 212 -6.49 -23.66 16.09
N LEU A 213 -6.48 -24.93 16.50
CA LEU A 213 -6.86 -26.06 15.64
C LEU A 213 -8.31 -25.94 15.16
N GLU A 214 -9.25 -25.56 16.02
CA GLU A 214 -10.64 -25.30 15.62
C GLU A 214 -10.72 -24.18 14.58
N LYS A 215 -9.96 -23.08 14.76
CA LYS A 215 -9.89 -21.99 13.78
C LYS A 215 -9.29 -22.43 12.46
N LEU A 216 -8.22 -23.23 12.47
CA LEU A 216 -7.60 -23.75 11.24
C LEU A 216 -8.54 -24.71 10.50
N ARG A 217 -9.28 -25.57 11.22
CA ARG A 217 -10.32 -26.43 10.63
C ARG A 217 -11.43 -25.59 10.00
N GLU A 218 -11.92 -24.58 10.71
CA GLU A 218 -12.91 -23.64 10.19
C GLU A 218 -12.41 -22.96 8.90
N ILE A 219 -11.17 -22.48 8.87
CA ILE A 219 -10.56 -21.89 7.67
C ILE A 219 -10.55 -22.90 6.52
N LYS A 220 -10.02 -24.11 6.74
CA LYS A 220 -9.92 -25.16 5.72
C LYS A 220 -11.28 -25.51 5.11
N THR A 221 -12.32 -25.66 5.96
CA THR A 221 -13.67 -26.01 5.51
C THR A 221 -14.37 -24.89 4.74
N LYS A 222 -14.01 -23.62 5.02
CA LYS A 222 -14.58 -22.43 4.38
C LYS A 222 -13.82 -21.96 3.14
N LEU A 223 -12.76 -22.67 2.71
CA LEU A 223 -12.04 -22.32 1.48
C LEU A 223 -12.95 -22.52 0.27
N ASP A 224 -13.26 -21.44 -0.42
CA ASP A 224 -14.10 -21.46 -1.62
C ASP A 224 -13.29 -21.99 -2.82
N SER A 225 -13.85 -22.95 -3.55
CA SER A 225 -13.26 -23.48 -4.79
C SER A 225 -13.92 -22.94 -6.06
N ASN A 226 -15.03 -22.23 -5.91
CA ASN A 226 -15.84 -21.72 -7.01
C ASN A 226 -15.79 -20.18 -7.06
N VAL A 227 -14.60 -19.61 -6.83
CA VAL A 227 -14.38 -18.17 -6.81
C VAL A 227 -13.25 -17.74 -7.74
N VAL A 228 -13.37 -16.56 -8.35
CA VAL A 228 -12.27 -15.80 -8.98
C VAL A 228 -12.13 -14.48 -8.24
N THR A 229 -10.89 -14.09 -7.92
CA THR A 229 -10.62 -12.85 -7.18
C THR A 229 -10.32 -11.73 -8.17
N VAL A 230 -11.08 -10.64 -8.10
CA VAL A 230 -10.89 -9.44 -8.91
C VAL A 230 -10.39 -8.32 -8.01
N ILE A 231 -9.17 -7.84 -8.25
CA ILE A 231 -8.56 -6.76 -7.47
C ILE A 231 -8.76 -5.43 -8.22
N LEU A 232 -9.69 -4.62 -7.74
CA LEU A 232 -10.19 -3.38 -8.38
C LEU A 232 -9.22 -2.20 -8.29
N ASP A 233 -8.15 -2.28 -7.52
CA ASP A 233 -7.10 -1.26 -7.44
C ASP A 233 -5.79 -1.74 -8.07
N LYS A 234 -5.79 -2.93 -8.71
CA LYS A 234 -4.62 -3.50 -9.38
C LYS A 234 -4.76 -3.45 -10.91
N LYS A 235 -4.05 -2.49 -11.51
CA LYS A 235 -4.03 -2.20 -12.97
C LYS A 235 -2.95 -2.99 -13.73
N VAL A 236 -2.58 -4.16 -13.21
CA VAL A 236 -1.57 -5.08 -13.78
C VAL A 236 -2.02 -6.52 -13.54
N THR A 237 -1.32 -7.49 -14.13
CA THR A 237 -1.60 -8.92 -13.86
C THR A 237 -1.34 -9.29 -12.39
N TYR A 238 -2.03 -10.33 -11.92
CA TYR A 238 -1.91 -10.88 -10.57
C TYR A 238 -2.25 -12.37 -10.54
N ASN A 239 -1.95 -13.02 -9.41
CA ASN A 239 -2.22 -14.44 -9.25
C ASN A 239 -3.70 -14.77 -9.51
N GLY A 240 -3.94 -15.75 -10.38
CA GLY A 240 -5.27 -16.20 -10.78
C GLY A 240 -5.76 -15.65 -12.13
N VAL A 241 -5.20 -14.53 -12.61
CA VAL A 241 -5.48 -13.99 -13.95
C VAL A 241 -4.67 -14.77 -14.98
N GLN A 242 -5.35 -15.38 -15.94
CA GLN A 242 -4.73 -16.11 -17.05
C GLN A 242 -4.23 -15.17 -18.14
N ALA A 243 -5.03 -14.15 -18.49
CA ALA A 243 -4.64 -13.12 -19.44
C ALA A 243 -5.09 -11.73 -18.97
N PHE A 244 -4.22 -10.75 -19.16
CA PHE A 244 -4.45 -9.36 -18.79
C PHE A 244 -4.28 -8.48 -20.01
N LYS A 245 -5.33 -7.73 -20.37
CA LYS A 245 -5.36 -6.90 -21.59
C LYS A 245 -5.77 -5.46 -21.24
N PRO A 246 -4.82 -4.53 -21.13
CA PRO A 246 -5.11 -3.11 -20.93
C PRO A 246 -5.43 -2.41 -22.26
N VAL A 247 -6.38 -1.47 -22.22
CA VAL A 247 -6.72 -0.55 -23.32
C VAL A 247 -6.57 0.87 -22.77
N ILE A 248 -5.50 1.55 -23.18
CA ILE A 248 -5.02 2.82 -22.61
C ILE A 248 -4.87 3.95 -23.65
N ASP A 249 -5.30 3.69 -24.89
CA ASP A 249 -5.31 4.61 -26.02
C ASP A 249 -6.48 5.62 -25.97
N LYS A 250 -7.46 5.33 -25.10
CA LYS A 250 -8.62 6.18 -24.83
C LYS A 250 -8.22 7.42 -24.02
N LYS A 251 -8.91 8.53 -24.28
CA LYS A 251 -8.62 9.85 -23.71
C LYS A 251 -9.42 10.13 -22.44
N ALA A 252 -10.66 9.66 -22.34
CA ALA A 252 -11.53 9.94 -21.20
C ALA A 252 -11.52 8.82 -20.13
N TYR A 253 -11.08 7.62 -20.48
CA TYR A 253 -10.98 6.49 -19.56
C TYR A 253 -9.91 5.50 -20.01
N ASN A 254 -9.48 4.60 -19.13
CA ASN A 254 -8.77 3.37 -19.48
C ASN A 254 -9.63 2.15 -19.13
N LYS A 255 -9.38 1.04 -19.80
CA LYS A 255 -10.03 -0.26 -19.53
C LYS A 255 -8.99 -1.32 -19.24
N TYR A 256 -9.23 -2.13 -18.22
CA TYR A 256 -8.39 -3.25 -17.84
C TYR A 256 -9.21 -4.54 -17.86
N THR A 257 -8.79 -5.49 -18.67
CA THR A 257 -9.50 -6.77 -18.87
C THR A 257 -8.76 -7.86 -18.13
N HIS A 258 -9.44 -8.53 -17.20
CA HIS A 258 -8.96 -9.68 -16.44
C HIS A 258 -9.68 -10.94 -16.92
N GLU A 259 -8.94 -11.87 -17.52
CA GLU A 259 -9.45 -13.13 -18.04
C GLU A 259 -8.99 -14.29 -17.15
N TYR A 260 -9.92 -15.15 -16.75
CA TYR A 260 -9.71 -16.29 -15.87
C TYR A 260 -9.86 -17.61 -16.64
N LYS A 261 -9.24 -18.66 -16.09
CA LYS A 261 -9.27 -20.00 -16.71
C LYS A 261 -10.70 -20.54 -16.86
N ASP A 262 -11.47 -20.46 -15.78
CA ASP A 262 -12.82 -21.01 -15.66
C ASP A 262 -13.79 -19.91 -15.22
N ALA A 263 -15.04 -19.97 -15.69
CA ALA A 263 -16.10 -19.08 -15.23
C ALA A 263 -16.48 -19.45 -13.79
N LYS A 264 -16.25 -18.55 -12.82
CA LYS A 264 -16.56 -18.77 -11.40
C LYS A 264 -17.18 -17.52 -10.77
N LYS A 265 -17.64 -17.61 -9.52
CA LYS A 265 -18.19 -16.46 -8.81
C LYS A 265 -17.13 -15.38 -8.60
N PRO A 266 -17.37 -14.12 -8.96
CA PRO A 266 -16.41 -13.05 -8.69
C PRO A 266 -16.44 -12.67 -7.21
N ASN A 267 -15.24 -12.57 -6.61
CA ASN A 267 -15.00 -11.90 -5.34
C ASN A 267 -14.22 -10.61 -5.63
N LEU A 268 -14.81 -9.46 -5.31
CA LEU A 268 -14.18 -8.16 -5.56
C LEU A 268 -13.39 -7.71 -4.36
N LEU A 269 -12.24 -7.12 -4.61
CA LEU A 269 -11.40 -6.51 -3.58
C LEU A 269 -11.02 -5.11 -4.01
N PHE A 270 -11.13 -4.17 -3.07
CA PHE A 270 -10.56 -2.84 -3.18
C PHE A 270 -9.85 -2.53 -1.86
N GLU A 271 -8.60 -2.10 -1.91
CA GLU A 271 -7.75 -1.89 -0.72
C GLU A 271 -7.74 -3.10 0.25
N ARG A 272 -7.70 -4.32 -0.30
CA ARG A 272 -7.71 -5.62 0.39
C ARG A 272 -9.00 -5.93 1.18
N LYS A 273 -10.09 -5.21 0.91
CA LYS A 273 -11.40 -5.42 1.55
C LYS A 273 -12.48 -5.68 0.51
N ASP A 274 -13.55 -6.34 0.93
CA ASP A 274 -14.77 -6.45 0.14
C ASP A 274 -15.42 -5.05 0.05
N PRO A 275 -15.54 -4.46 -1.15
CA PRO A 275 -16.14 -3.15 -1.34
C PRO A 275 -17.67 -3.16 -1.19
N LYS A 276 -18.32 -4.34 -1.13
CA LYS A 276 -19.79 -4.47 -1.05
C LYS A 276 -20.52 -3.68 -2.14
N ILE A 277 -20.26 -4.03 -3.41
CA ILE A 277 -20.87 -3.33 -4.55
C ILE A 277 -22.39 -3.50 -4.54
N GLY A 278 -23.10 -2.40 -4.31
CA GLY A 278 -24.57 -2.36 -4.25
C GLY A 278 -25.18 -3.17 -3.09
N SER A 279 -26.50 -3.13 -2.97
CA SER A 279 -27.26 -3.99 -2.06
C SER A 279 -27.47 -5.42 -2.58
N ASN A 280 -27.07 -5.69 -3.83
CA ASN A 280 -27.27 -6.98 -4.49
C ASN A 280 -26.02 -7.85 -4.37
N SER A 281 -26.23 -9.12 -4.00
CA SER A 281 -25.13 -10.06 -3.86
C SER A 281 -24.59 -10.48 -5.24
N LEU A 282 -23.27 -10.37 -5.42
CA LEU A 282 -22.55 -10.94 -6.57
C LEU A 282 -22.64 -12.48 -6.64
N SER A 283 -23.31 -13.12 -5.68
CA SER A 283 -23.50 -14.58 -5.61
C SER A 283 -24.20 -15.21 -6.80
N GLU A 284 -24.98 -14.45 -7.55
CA GLU A 284 -25.73 -14.95 -8.71
C GLU A 284 -24.94 -14.86 -10.02
N ILE A 285 -23.72 -14.32 -9.99
CA ILE A 285 -22.92 -14.05 -11.18
C ILE A 285 -21.79 -15.08 -11.26
N THR A 286 -21.57 -15.59 -12.47
CA THR A 286 -20.33 -16.26 -12.86
C THR A 286 -19.62 -15.39 -13.88
N ALA A 287 -18.29 -15.31 -13.78
CA ALA A 287 -17.47 -14.50 -14.65
C ALA A 287 -16.21 -15.26 -15.05
N LYS A 288 -15.95 -15.30 -16.36
CA LYS A 288 -14.68 -15.71 -16.96
C LYS A 288 -13.84 -14.50 -17.36
N ILE A 289 -14.49 -13.41 -17.79
CA ILE A 289 -13.83 -12.15 -18.09
C ILE A 289 -14.46 -11.04 -17.24
N VAL A 290 -13.62 -10.19 -16.67
CA VAL A 290 -14.02 -8.99 -15.94
C VAL A 290 -13.30 -7.78 -16.53
N GLU A 291 -14.05 -6.81 -17.02
CA GLU A 291 -13.52 -5.54 -17.49
C GLU A 291 -13.77 -4.46 -16.43
N VAL A 292 -12.72 -3.72 -16.10
CA VAL A 292 -12.77 -2.65 -15.10
C VAL A 292 -12.32 -1.35 -15.76
N TYR A 293 -13.16 -0.32 -15.66
CA TYR A 293 -12.96 0.96 -16.34
C TYR A 293 -12.69 2.07 -15.33
N TYR A 294 -11.70 2.92 -15.63
CA TYR A 294 -11.28 4.04 -14.78
C TYR A 294 -11.28 5.32 -15.59
N LEU A 295 -11.82 6.40 -15.02
CA LEU A 295 -11.83 7.70 -15.69
C LEU A 295 -10.41 8.26 -15.74
N LYS A 296 -10.10 8.98 -16.81
CA LYS A 296 -8.81 9.62 -17.03
C LYS A 296 -9.04 11.11 -17.29
N ALA A 297 -8.65 11.93 -16.32
CA ALA A 297 -8.71 13.38 -16.50
C ALA A 297 -7.72 13.82 -17.58
N LYS A 298 -8.06 14.88 -18.29
CA LYS A 298 -7.16 15.47 -19.30
C LYS A 298 -5.82 15.80 -18.65
N ASP A 299 -4.74 15.44 -19.33
CA ASP A 299 -3.34 15.64 -18.91
C ASP A 299 -2.94 14.90 -17.62
N ALA A 300 -3.82 14.03 -17.08
CA ALA A 300 -3.50 13.21 -15.92
C ALA A 300 -2.54 12.05 -16.31
N ILE A 301 -1.51 11.86 -15.49
CA ILE A 301 -0.55 10.75 -15.63
C ILE A 301 -1.16 9.46 -15.10
N VAL A 302 -1.98 9.56 -14.07
CA VAL A 302 -2.66 8.45 -13.41
C VAL A 302 -4.16 8.58 -13.59
N ASP A 303 -4.81 7.47 -13.89
CA ASP A 303 -6.28 7.43 -13.91
C ASP A 303 -6.83 7.59 -12.50
N ASP A 304 -8.14 7.75 -12.44
CA ASP A 304 -8.91 7.63 -11.21
C ASP A 304 -8.50 6.38 -10.40
N ALA A 305 -8.40 6.55 -9.09
CA ALA A 305 -8.10 5.49 -8.15
C ALA A 305 -9.26 4.49 -8.05
N GLN A 306 -10.50 4.98 -8.17
CA GLN A 306 -11.69 4.13 -8.17
C GLN A 306 -12.18 3.89 -9.60
N PRO A 307 -12.63 2.66 -9.92
CA PRO A 307 -13.29 2.42 -11.19
C PRO A 307 -14.64 3.14 -11.22
N PHE A 308 -15.16 3.42 -12.42
CA PHE A 308 -16.49 3.98 -12.60
C PHE A 308 -17.49 2.96 -13.15
N LEU A 309 -16.99 1.88 -13.75
CA LEU A 309 -17.77 0.80 -14.37
C LEU A 309 -17.01 -0.53 -14.25
N ILE A 310 -17.74 -1.60 -13.90
CA ILE A 310 -17.26 -2.98 -13.91
C ILE A 310 -18.23 -3.81 -14.75
N VAL A 311 -17.71 -4.63 -15.65
CA VAL A 311 -18.48 -5.46 -16.58
C VAL A 311 -18.06 -6.92 -16.47
N PHE A 312 -19.03 -7.82 -16.31
CA PHE A 312 -18.81 -9.25 -16.14
C PHE A 312 -19.30 -10.02 -17.36
N TYR A 313 -18.46 -10.93 -17.87
CA TYR A 313 -18.79 -11.84 -18.98
C TYR A 313 -18.59 -13.28 -18.53
N GLU A 314 -19.55 -14.14 -18.86
CA GLU A 314 -19.53 -15.56 -18.49
C GLU A 314 -18.72 -16.43 -19.47
N LYS A 315 -18.64 -16.00 -20.74
CA LYS A 315 -17.95 -16.70 -21.83
C LYS A 315 -16.76 -15.88 -22.34
N GLU A 316 -15.90 -16.52 -23.13
CA GLU A 316 -14.77 -15.87 -23.82
C GLU A 316 -15.22 -14.82 -24.83
N SER A 317 -16.43 -14.95 -25.38
CA SER A 317 -17.02 -13.95 -26.26
C SER A 317 -17.49 -12.72 -25.44
N THR A 318 -16.92 -11.55 -25.72
CA THR A 318 -17.37 -10.26 -25.15
C THR A 318 -18.73 -9.79 -25.68
N SER A 319 -19.43 -10.63 -26.46
CA SER A 319 -20.75 -10.32 -27.02
C SER A 319 -21.91 -10.52 -26.04
N GLU A 320 -21.72 -11.30 -24.98
CA GLU A 320 -22.75 -11.58 -23.97
C GLU A 320 -22.32 -11.05 -22.60
N ILE A 321 -22.61 -9.77 -22.34
CA ILE A 321 -22.44 -9.18 -21.01
C ILE A 321 -23.46 -9.81 -20.07
N LYS A 322 -23.00 -10.35 -18.94
CA LYS A 322 -23.86 -10.95 -17.92
C LYS A 322 -24.47 -9.87 -17.03
N LYS A 323 -23.62 -9.05 -16.43
CA LYS A 323 -24.00 -7.91 -15.59
C LYS A 323 -22.95 -6.81 -15.70
N ALA A 324 -23.38 -5.57 -15.47
CA ALA A 324 -22.50 -4.43 -15.35
C ALA A 324 -22.96 -3.55 -14.19
N TYR A 325 -22.02 -2.99 -13.44
CA TYR A 325 -22.29 -2.10 -12.32
C TYR A 325 -21.51 -0.82 -12.51
N HIS A 326 -22.14 0.31 -12.20
CA HIS A 326 -21.50 1.60 -12.27
C HIS A 326 -21.75 2.40 -11.00
N PHE A 327 -20.82 3.32 -10.74
CA PHE A 327 -20.89 4.25 -9.63
C PHE A 327 -22.08 5.22 -9.73
N LYS A 328 -22.43 5.83 -8.59
CA LYS A 328 -23.47 6.87 -8.47
C LYS A 328 -22.88 8.28 -8.36
N ASN A 329 -21.66 8.49 -8.87
CA ASN A 329 -20.86 9.70 -8.61
C ASN A 329 -20.66 9.96 -7.09
N SER A 330 -20.55 8.89 -6.31
CA SER A 330 -20.09 8.90 -4.93
C SER A 330 -18.89 7.98 -4.79
N ASP A 331 -18.09 8.20 -3.75
CA ASP A 331 -16.90 7.39 -3.45
C ASP A 331 -17.21 6.04 -2.80
N LYS A 332 -18.50 5.72 -2.63
CA LYS A 332 -18.99 4.56 -1.88
C LYS A 332 -19.46 3.47 -2.83
N PHE A 333 -18.81 2.32 -2.76
CA PHE A 333 -19.16 1.14 -3.56
C PHE A 333 -20.56 0.60 -3.23
N GLU A 334 -21.04 0.78 -2.00
CA GLU A 334 -22.35 0.34 -1.54
C GLU A 334 -23.51 1.05 -2.26
N GLU A 335 -23.25 2.23 -2.84
CA GLU A 335 -24.23 3.02 -3.58
C GLU A 335 -24.24 2.73 -5.09
N TRP A 336 -23.38 1.83 -5.55
CA TRP A 336 -23.31 1.45 -6.97
C TRP A 336 -24.58 0.75 -7.40
N ILE A 337 -24.94 0.98 -8.67
CA ILE A 337 -26.18 0.48 -9.25
C ILE A 337 -25.89 -0.42 -10.45
N GLU A 338 -26.76 -1.41 -10.63
CA GLU A 338 -26.74 -2.28 -11.79
C GLU A 338 -27.17 -1.50 -13.03
N PHE A 339 -26.38 -1.59 -14.08
CA PHE A 339 -26.60 -0.86 -15.32
C PHE A 339 -27.95 -1.24 -15.94
N ASN A 340 -28.78 -0.22 -16.25
CA ASN A 340 -30.14 -0.34 -16.80
C ASN A 340 -31.00 -1.45 -16.14
N GLY A 341 -30.86 -1.69 -14.82
CA GLY A 341 -31.62 -2.72 -14.11
C GLY A 341 -31.37 -4.15 -14.61
N GLY A 342 -30.15 -4.43 -15.09
CA GLY A 342 -29.70 -5.74 -15.57
C GLY A 342 -29.71 -5.90 -17.09
N LYS A 343 -30.19 -4.90 -17.84
CA LYS A 343 -30.08 -4.88 -19.32
C LYS A 343 -28.73 -4.29 -19.73
N THR A 344 -28.04 -4.91 -20.67
CA THR A 344 -26.68 -4.50 -21.09
C THR A 344 -26.66 -3.75 -22.42
N GLU A 345 -27.82 -3.66 -23.08
CA GLU A 345 -28.02 -2.93 -24.33
C GLU A 345 -27.63 -1.46 -24.21
N GLY A 346 -26.84 -0.98 -25.18
CA GLY A 346 -26.43 0.42 -25.28
C GLY A 346 -25.26 0.84 -24.38
N LEU A 347 -24.66 -0.08 -23.60
CA LEU A 347 -23.46 0.23 -22.81
C LEU A 347 -22.32 0.76 -23.68
N GLU A 348 -22.05 0.12 -24.81
CA GLU A 348 -21.02 0.56 -25.77
C GLU A 348 -21.26 1.99 -26.28
N LYS A 349 -22.52 2.33 -26.60
CA LYS A 349 -22.89 3.69 -27.02
C LYS A 349 -22.64 4.72 -25.92
N LYS A 350 -22.90 4.37 -24.66
CA LYS A 350 -22.62 5.25 -23.51
C LYS A 350 -21.12 5.41 -23.27
N LEU A 351 -20.34 4.34 -23.39
CA LEU A 351 -18.87 4.40 -23.36
C LEU A 351 -18.29 5.25 -24.49
N GLN A 352 -18.86 5.16 -25.69
CA GLN A 352 -18.49 6.01 -26.81
C GLN A 352 -18.81 7.49 -26.52
N LYS A 353 -20.00 7.80 -26.01
CA LYS A 353 -20.35 9.16 -25.57
C LYS A 353 -19.38 9.70 -24.51
N ILE A 354 -18.97 8.89 -23.54
CA ILE A 354 -17.97 9.28 -22.51
C ILE A 354 -16.64 9.64 -23.18
N GLU A 355 -16.14 8.79 -24.08
CA GLU A 355 -14.88 9.04 -24.78
C GLU A 355 -14.93 10.30 -25.65
N GLU A 356 -16.01 10.49 -26.40
CA GLU A 356 -16.13 11.61 -27.33
C GLU A 356 -16.33 12.95 -26.63
N ASN A 357 -17.18 12.99 -25.61
CA ASN A 357 -17.61 14.23 -24.97
C ASN A 357 -16.73 14.64 -23.79
N LEU A 358 -16.10 13.68 -23.09
CA LEU A 358 -15.41 13.96 -21.83
C LEU A 358 -13.87 13.98 -21.93
N LYS A 359 -13.30 13.65 -23.10
CA LYS A 359 -11.84 13.62 -23.37
C LYS A 359 -11.05 14.90 -23.02
N CYS A 360 -11.72 16.05 -22.90
CA CYS A 360 -11.09 17.34 -22.65
C CYS A 360 -11.24 17.83 -21.20
N ILE A 361 -11.87 17.05 -20.32
CA ILE A 361 -12.17 17.48 -18.94
C ILE A 361 -10.97 17.18 -18.04
N ALA A 362 -10.33 18.23 -17.52
CA ALA A 362 -9.21 18.12 -16.59
C ALA A 362 -9.67 17.92 -15.13
N ASP A 363 -10.85 18.43 -14.76
CA ASP A 363 -11.38 18.29 -13.41
C ASP A 363 -12.01 16.91 -13.20
N LEU A 364 -11.39 16.08 -12.36
CA LEU A 364 -11.83 14.70 -12.12
C LEU A 364 -13.25 14.64 -11.52
N LYS A 365 -13.63 15.61 -10.66
CA LYS A 365 -14.95 15.64 -10.02
C LYS A 365 -16.05 15.92 -11.05
N LEU A 366 -15.81 16.86 -11.96
CA LEU A 366 -16.68 17.16 -13.09
C LEU A 366 -16.74 15.98 -14.07
N LEU A 367 -15.61 15.35 -14.36
CA LEU A 367 -15.52 14.17 -15.22
C LEU A 367 -16.37 13.02 -14.67
N ARG A 368 -16.24 12.72 -13.38
CA ARG A 368 -17.06 11.74 -12.65
C ARG A 368 -18.55 12.07 -12.73
N TYR A 369 -18.92 13.32 -12.44
CA TYR A 369 -20.31 13.75 -12.53
C TYR A 369 -20.89 13.55 -13.93
N MET A 370 -20.18 14.01 -14.98
CA MET A 370 -20.66 13.88 -16.36
C MET A 370 -20.69 12.43 -16.84
N ALA A 371 -19.71 11.60 -16.46
CA ALA A 371 -19.71 10.17 -16.79
C ALA A 371 -20.91 9.44 -16.16
N TYR A 372 -21.23 9.75 -14.91
CA TYR A 372 -22.43 9.22 -14.24
C TYR A 372 -23.72 9.61 -14.98
N GLN A 373 -23.86 10.88 -15.36
CA GLN A 373 -25.02 11.38 -16.12
C GLN A 373 -25.22 10.60 -17.42
N ILE A 374 -24.15 10.41 -18.20
CA ILE A 374 -24.20 9.59 -19.43
C ILE A 374 -24.60 8.14 -19.11
N LEU A 375 -24.08 7.56 -18.04
CA LEU A 375 -24.38 6.18 -17.62
C LEU A 375 -25.86 5.98 -17.23
N ILE A 376 -26.52 6.98 -16.63
CA ILE A 376 -27.95 6.93 -16.32
C ILE A 376 -28.85 7.38 -17.48
N GLY A 377 -28.27 7.79 -18.61
CA GLY A 377 -29.01 8.20 -19.81
C GLY A 377 -29.40 9.67 -19.85
N GLU A 378 -28.88 10.49 -18.94
CA GLU A 378 -28.99 11.95 -18.99
C GLU A 378 -27.88 12.51 -19.88
N ASP A 379 -28.20 13.49 -20.73
CA ASP A 379 -27.15 14.20 -21.46
C ASP A 379 -26.48 15.21 -20.52
N PRO A 380 -25.15 15.13 -20.32
CA PRO A 380 -24.46 16.04 -19.42
C PRO A 380 -24.62 17.46 -19.94
N LYS A 381 -25.11 18.37 -19.07
CA LYS A 381 -25.23 19.78 -19.40
C LYS A 381 -23.87 20.29 -19.87
N THR A 382 -23.73 20.56 -21.16
CA THR A 382 -22.55 21.20 -21.70
C THR A 382 -22.47 22.58 -21.09
N THR A 383 -21.50 22.79 -20.18
CA THR A 383 -21.02 24.15 -19.97
C THR A 383 -20.47 24.60 -21.31
N LYS A 384 -21.21 25.47 -22.00
CA LYS A 384 -20.66 26.23 -23.12
C LYS A 384 -19.27 26.72 -22.69
N PRO A 385 -18.26 26.70 -23.58
CA PRO A 385 -17.01 27.35 -23.30
C PRO A 385 -17.34 28.72 -22.69
N LYS A 386 -16.77 29.04 -21.52
CA LYS A 386 -16.78 30.45 -21.08
C LYS A 386 -16.24 31.20 -22.28
N ASP A 387 -17.04 32.10 -22.84
CA ASP A 387 -16.61 32.95 -23.94
C ASP A 387 -15.22 33.44 -23.56
N THR A 388 -14.21 33.06 -24.36
CA THR A 388 -12.89 33.61 -24.21
C THR A 388 -13.10 35.11 -24.22
N PRO A 389 -12.79 35.85 -23.14
CA PRO A 389 -12.99 37.29 -23.17
C PRO A 389 -12.25 37.76 -24.41
N THR A 390 -12.99 38.38 -25.33
CA THR A 390 -12.41 39.01 -26.51
C THR A 390 -11.23 39.83 -25.98
N PRO A 391 -10.00 39.67 -26.48
CA PRO A 391 -8.88 40.43 -25.96
C PRO A 391 -9.27 41.91 -26.05
N SER A 392 -9.59 42.51 -24.91
CA SER A 392 -9.84 43.95 -24.90
C SER A 392 -8.49 44.56 -25.16
N ARG A 393 -8.44 45.45 -26.15
CA ARG A 393 -7.29 46.32 -26.36
C ARG A 393 -6.92 46.91 -24.98
N PRO A 394 -5.63 46.91 -24.58
CA PRO A 394 -5.23 47.61 -23.38
C PRO A 394 -5.81 49.02 -23.42
N ASP A 395 -6.44 49.46 -22.34
CA ASP A 395 -6.98 50.80 -22.26
C ASP A 395 -5.88 51.80 -22.66
N GLU A 396 -6.23 52.73 -23.54
CA GLU A 396 -5.31 53.75 -24.01
C GLU A 396 -4.79 54.51 -22.79
N PHE A 397 -3.46 54.57 -22.64
CA PHE A 397 -2.84 55.24 -21.50
C PHE A 397 -3.20 56.72 -21.53
N VAL A 398 -4.17 57.12 -20.70
CA VAL A 398 -4.47 58.52 -20.41
C VAL A 398 -3.55 58.94 -19.26
N PRO A 399 -2.62 59.89 -19.46
CA PRO A 399 -1.80 60.41 -18.38
C PRO A 399 -2.71 60.95 -17.27
N PRO A 400 -2.37 60.76 -15.98
CA PRO A 400 -3.17 61.29 -14.89
C PRO A 400 -3.27 62.82 -15.02
N ASP A 401 -4.50 63.34 -14.81
CA ASP A 401 -4.75 64.78 -14.80
C ASP A 401 -3.79 65.49 -13.83
N GLN A 402 -3.18 66.57 -14.29
CA GLN A 402 -2.27 67.36 -13.45
C GLN A 402 -3.02 67.84 -12.19
N PRO A 403 -2.40 67.76 -11.00
CA PRO A 403 -3.06 68.14 -9.76
C PRO A 403 -3.50 69.60 -9.82
N LYS A 404 -4.78 69.85 -9.50
CA LYS A 404 -5.38 71.19 -9.47
C LYS A 404 -4.55 72.12 -8.56
N PRO A 405 -4.26 73.37 -8.99
CA PRO A 405 -3.48 74.29 -8.18
C PRO A 405 -4.20 74.61 -6.86
N LEU A 406 -3.43 74.72 -5.77
CA LEU A 406 -3.94 75.06 -4.44
C LEU A 406 -4.70 76.40 -4.47
N SER A 407 -5.83 76.46 -3.76
CA SER A 407 -6.66 77.66 -3.70
C SER A 407 -5.88 78.83 -3.09
N ILE A 408 -5.96 80.01 -3.74
CA ILE A 408 -5.31 81.26 -3.33
C ILE A 408 -5.45 81.60 -1.83
N PRO A 409 -6.60 81.36 -1.14
CA PRO A 409 -6.73 81.62 0.29
C PRO A 409 -5.76 80.80 1.18
N LEU A 410 -5.42 79.58 0.77
CA LEU A 410 -4.52 78.67 1.50
C LEU A 410 -3.05 79.12 1.39
N ILE A 411 -2.68 79.72 0.26
CA ILE A 411 -1.34 80.29 0.02
C ILE A 411 -1.16 81.59 0.82
N VAL A 412 -2.21 82.41 0.90
CA VAL A 412 -2.19 83.65 1.68
C VAL A 412 -2.24 83.36 3.20
N GLY A 413 -3.06 82.40 3.64
CA GLY A 413 -3.11 81.98 5.05
C GLY A 413 -1.80 81.36 5.55
N GLY A 414 -1.14 80.54 4.72
CA GLY A 414 0.14 79.90 5.07
C GLY A 414 1.31 80.88 5.13
N SER A 415 1.34 81.90 4.26
CA SER A 415 2.44 82.89 4.23
C SER A 415 2.36 83.89 5.39
N VAL A 416 1.17 84.35 5.77
CA VAL A 416 0.99 85.26 6.92
C VAL A 416 1.24 84.52 8.25
N GLY A 417 0.73 83.29 8.40
CA GLY A 417 0.96 82.48 9.60
C GLY A 417 2.43 82.10 9.82
N GLY A 418 3.15 81.78 8.73
CA GLY A 418 4.58 81.45 8.79
C GLY A 418 5.44 82.64 9.20
N VAL A 419 5.15 83.84 8.69
CA VAL A 419 5.90 85.06 9.04
C VAL A 419 5.69 85.44 10.51
N VAL A 420 4.45 85.37 11.02
CA VAL A 420 4.18 85.66 12.44
C VAL A 420 4.95 84.68 13.34
N PHE A 421 4.93 83.38 13.03
CA PHE A 421 5.61 82.36 13.83
C PHE A 421 7.14 82.55 13.88
N VAL A 422 7.77 82.86 12.75
CA VAL A 422 9.22 83.09 12.66
C VAL A 422 9.62 84.36 13.41
N VAL A 423 8.87 85.46 13.24
CA VAL A 423 9.16 86.73 13.93
C VAL A 423 8.99 86.59 15.45
N SER A 424 7.91 85.95 15.93
CA SER A 424 7.72 85.74 17.37
C SER A 424 8.77 84.83 17.98
N SER A 425 9.22 83.80 17.23
CA SER A 425 10.27 82.88 17.71
C SER A 425 11.63 83.55 17.77
N ALA A 426 11.97 84.39 16.78
CA ALA A 426 13.24 85.13 16.76
C ALA A 426 13.32 86.20 17.87
N VAL A 427 12.22 86.92 18.12
CA VAL A 427 12.15 87.89 19.23
C VAL A 427 12.23 87.19 20.59
N GLY A 428 11.51 86.08 20.77
CA GLY A 428 11.57 85.27 21.99
C GLY A 428 12.97 84.71 22.24
N TYR A 429 13.64 84.19 21.20
CA TYR A 429 15.01 83.70 21.30
C TYR A 429 16.01 84.83 21.57
N GLY A 430 15.81 86.02 20.98
CA GLY A 430 16.62 87.21 21.26
C GLY A 430 16.52 87.69 22.70
N ILE A 431 15.31 87.73 23.28
CA ILE A 431 15.09 88.08 24.69
C ILE A 431 15.71 87.03 25.62
N TYR A 432 15.54 85.74 25.30
CA TYR A 432 16.17 84.66 26.05
C TYR A 432 17.69 84.79 26.03
N TRP A 433 18.30 84.93 24.84
CA TRP A 433 19.75 85.05 24.68
C TRP A 433 20.32 86.32 25.34
N TYR A 434 19.60 87.45 25.31
CA TYR A 434 20.00 88.66 26.02
C TYR A 434 20.00 88.46 27.55
N ASN A 435 18.98 87.80 28.11
CA ASN A 435 18.89 87.55 29.55
C ASN A 435 19.83 86.44 30.05
N THR A 436 20.17 85.44 29.23
CA THR A 436 21.06 84.33 29.65
C THR A 436 22.52 84.53 29.28
N THR A 437 22.87 85.38 28.30
CA THR A 437 24.24 85.47 27.78
C THR A 437 24.87 86.84 27.99
N ILE A 438 24.14 87.95 27.75
CA ILE A 438 24.72 89.30 27.88
C ILE A 438 24.72 89.78 29.34
N LYS A 439 23.63 89.55 30.11
CA LYS A 439 23.57 89.92 31.54
C LYS A 439 24.55 89.16 32.46
N LEU A 440 25.20 88.11 31.97
CA LEU A 440 26.25 87.38 32.70
C LEU A 440 27.68 87.81 32.28
N LEU A 441 27.82 88.66 31.25
CA LEU A 441 29.11 89.12 30.71
C LEU A 441 29.33 90.64 30.82
N THR A 442 28.39 91.35 31.44
CA THR A 442 28.49 92.72 31.98
C THR A 442 27.91 92.70 33.38
#